data_AF-B4RKP2-F1
#
_entry.id   AF-B4RKP2-F1
#
_cell.length_a   1.000
_cell.length_b   1.000
_cell.length_c   1.000
_cell.angle_alpha   90.00
_cell.angle_beta   90.00
_cell.angle_gamma   90.00
#
_symmetry.space_group_name_H-M   'P 1'
#
loop_
_entity.id
_entity.type
_entity.pdbx_description
1 polymer ?
#
loop_
_entity_poly.entity_id
_entity_poly.type
_entity_poly.pdbx_seq_one_letter_code
_entity_poly.pdbx_strand_id
1 'polypeptide(L)' 'MSDTKNGWLAKDGWVKRVQNINKVEIHYIENTRTGEKTDFKFKD' A
#
# COMPACT_ATOMS: atom_id res chain seq x y z
N MET A 1 1.59 2.35 9.13
CA MET A 1 1.95 0.97 8.74
C MET A 1 3.06 0.48 9.64
N SER A 2 2.96 -0.75 10.13
CA SER A 2 3.86 -1.30 11.15
C SER A 2 4.13 -2.78 10.87
N ASP A 3 4.22 -3.13 9.59
CA ASP A 3 4.39 -4.51 9.17
C ASP A 3 5.87 -4.88 9.28
N THR A 4 6.26 -5.33 10.46
CA THR A 4 7.64 -5.72 10.78
C THR A 4 8.06 -7.00 10.06
N LYS A 5 7.11 -7.83 9.63
CA LYS A 5 7.38 -9.07 8.90
C LYS A 5 7.86 -8.79 7.47
N ASN A 6 7.23 -7.85 6.78
CA ASN A 6 7.57 -7.50 5.41
C ASN A 6 8.46 -6.24 5.29
N GLY A 7 8.80 -5.59 6.40
CA GLY A 7 9.64 -4.38 6.41
C GLY A 7 8.92 -3.09 6.00
N TRP A 8 7.59 -3.10 5.93
CA TRP A 8 6.79 -1.92 5.58
C TRP A 8 6.50 -1.07 6.81
N LEU A 9 7.53 -0.35 7.24
CA LEU A 9 7.47 0.52 8.41
C LEU A 9 7.08 1.94 7.99
N ALA A 10 6.18 2.56 8.76
CA ALA A 10 5.77 3.94 8.54
C ALA A 10 6.94 4.93 8.58
N LYS A 11 7.94 4.67 9.43
CA LYS A 11 9.17 5.49 9.52
C LYS A 11 9.96 5.53 8.21
N ASP A 12 9.83 4.49 7.39
CA ASP A 12 10.53 4.34 6.12
C ASP A 12 9.67 4.85 4.94
N GLY A 13 8.50 5.41 5.22
CA GLY A 13 7.61 6.05 4.24
C GLY A 13 6.49 5.16 3.74
N TRP A 14 6.42 3.90 4.19
CA TRP A 14 5.40 2.95 3.76
C TRP A 14 4.03 3.23 4.38
N VAL A 15 2.99 3.28 3.55
CA VAL A 15 1.59 3.50 3.93
C VAL A 15 0.67 2.53 3.17
N LYS A 16 -0.45 2.15 3.80
CA LYS A 16 -1.52 1.42 3.11
C LYS A 16 -2.40 2.42 2.37
N ARG A 17 -2.77 2.08 1.14
CA ARG A 17 -3.64 2.86 0.26
C ARG A 17 -4.81 2.00 -0.16
N VAL A 18 -5.94 2.66 -0.32
CA VAL A 18 -7.15 2.10 -0.93
C VAL A 18 -7.57 3.05 -2.03
N GLN A 19 -7.79 2.53 -3.23
CA GLN A 19 -8.28 3.26 -4.39
C GLN A 19 -9.50 2.55 -4.94
N ASN A 20 -10.54 3.32 -5.25
CA ASN A 20 -11.74 2.81 -5.90
C ASN A 20 -11.76 3.33 -7.33
N ILE A 21 -11.61 2.43 -8.31
CA ILE A 21 -11.56 2.77 -9.73
C ILE A 21 -12.56 1.88 -10.46
N ASN A 22 -13.52 2.47 -11.17
CA ASN A 22 -14.52 1.74 -11.95
C ASN A 22 -15.24 0.63 -11.15
N LYS A 23 -15.55 0.90 -9.88
CA LYS A 23 -16.15 -0.05 -8.90
C LYS A 23 -15.23 -1.19 -8.42
N VAL A 24 -13.96 -1.21 -8.81
CA VAL A 24 -12.96 -2.13 -8.27
C VAL A 24 -12.24 -1.43 -7.11
N GLU A 25 -12.22 -2.07 -5.94
CA GLU A 25 -11.48 -1.59 -4.78
C GLU A 25 -10.07 -2.20 -4.79
N ILE A 26 -9.06 -1.34 -4.87
CA ILE A 26 -7.65 -1.70 -4.97
C ILE A 26 -6.96 -1.31 -3.66
N HIS A 27 -6.50 -2.30 -2.92
CA HIS A 27 -5.65 -2.12 -1.75
C HIS A 27 -4.21 -2.31 -2.20
N TYR A 28 -3.33 -1.36 -1.86
CA TYR A 28 -1.90 -1.50 -2.13
C TYR A 28 -1.09 -0.77 -1.07
N ILE A 29 0.20 -1.03 -1.02
CA ILE A 29 1.14 -0.39 -0.13
C ILE A 29 2.04 0.52 -0.96
N GLU A 30 2.20 1.75 -0.51
CA GLU A 30 2.97 2.78 -1.19
C GLU A 30 4.07 3.30 -0.27
N ASN A 31 5.29 3.43 -0.77
CA ASN A 31 6.32 4.23 -0.13
C ASN A 31 6.20 5.67 -0.63
N THR A 32 5.78 6.56 0.26
CA THR A 32 5.62 7.99 -0.06
C THR A 32 6.93 8.74 -0.31
N ARG A 33 8.08 8.15 0.07
CA ARG A 33 9.41 8.74 -0.17
C ARG A 33 9.96 8.38 -1.54
N THR A 34 9.82 7.13 -1.96
CA THR A 34 10.38 6.63 -3.22
C THR A 34 9.35 6.54 -4.35
N GLY A 35 8.05 6.55 -4.02
CA GLY A 35 6.95 6.32 -4.96
C GLY A 35 6.71 4.84 -5.28
N GLU A 36 7.46 3.92 -4.66
CA GLU A 36 7.33 2.49 -4.89
C GLU A 36 5.97 1.97 -4.39
N LYS A 37 5.41 1.01 -5.13
CA LYS A 37 4.12 0.39 -4.80
C LYS A 37 4.25 -1.13 -4.80
N THR A 38 3.62 -1.77 -3.82
CA THR A 38 3.68 -3.23 -3.60
C THR A 38 2.38 -3.72 -2.94
N ASP A 39 2.25 -5.04 -2.77
CA ASP A 39 1.11 -5.72 -2.12
C ASP A 39 -0.27 -5.34 -2.69
N PHE A 40 -0.41 -5.42 -4.02
CA PHE A 40 -1.69 -5.14 -4.67
C PHE A 40 -2.71 -6.24 -4.40
N LYS A 41 -3.88 -5.85 -3.91
CA LYS A 41 -5.05 -6.70 -3.67
C LYS A 41 -6.27 -6.04 -4.27
N PHE A 42 -6.95 -6.77 -5.13
CA PHE A 42 -8.14 -6.30 -5.83
C PHE A 42 -9.37 -6.97 -5.20
N LYS A 43 -10.39 -6.17 -4.93
CA LYS A 43 -11.70 -6.63 -4.49
C LYS A 43 -12.77 -6.14 -5.47
N ASP A 44 -13.74 -7.01 -5.72
CA ASP A 44 -15.01 -6.71 -6.39
C ASP A 44 -16.07 -6.38 -5.33
#